data_AF-B0PE72-F1
#
_entry.id   AF-B0PE72-F1
#
_cell.length_a   1.000
_cell.length_b   1.000
_cell.length_c   1.000
_cell.angle_alpha   90.00
_cell.angle_beta   90.00
_cell.angle_gamma   90.00
#
_symmetry.space_group_name_H-M   'P 1'
#
loop_
_entity.id
_entity.type
_entity.pdbx_description
1 polymer ?
#
loop_
_entity_poly.entity_id
_entity_poly.type
_entity_poly.pdbx_seq_one_letter_code
_entity_poly.pdbx_strand_id
1 'polypeptide(L)'
;MDKIYDLGRLKEQTPEICMAAVQQNWWALKYVKKQTPEICVAAVQQNWRALKCVEEQTPEICMAVVQQNGHALEYVKEQTPEICMAAVQQNWWALQHVKKQTPEICMAAVQQNGLALFFVKEPTPEICIIAIAKNPEVKEFVKFKPEQM
;
A
#
# COMPACT_ATOMS: atom_id res chain seq x y z
N MET A 1 16.39 -21.64 22.01
CA MET A 1 17.04 -20.61 21.16
C MET A 1 16.09 -20.33 20.02
N ASP A 2 15.78 -19.06 19.78
CA ASP A 2 14.77 -18.67 18.79
C ASP A 2 15.25 -19.06 17.39
N LYS A 3 14.52 -19.96 16.72
CA LYS A 3 14.89 -20.53 15.41
C LYS A 3 15.14 -19.46 14.33
N ILE A 4 14.61 -18.24 14.54
CA ILE A 4 14.72 -17.10 13.63
C ILE A 4 16.14 -16.52 13.60
N TYR A 5 16.82 -16.38 14.75
CA TYR A 5 18.19 -15.85 14.80
C TYR A 5 19.22 -16.83 14.23
N ASP A 6 18.90 -18.12 14.27
CA ASP A 6 19.76 -19.17 13.73
C ASP A 6 19.75 -19.17 12.19
N LEU A 7 18.66 -18.74 11.54
CA LEU A 7 18.54 -18.72 10.07
C LEU A 7 19.70 -17.96 9.41
N GLY A 8 20.02 -16.76 9.90
CA GLY A 8 21.09 -15.93 9.34
C GLY A 8 22.50 -16.51 9.55
N ARG A 9 22.66 -17.42 10.52
CA ARG A 9 23.94 -18.06 10.88
C ARG A 9 24.19 -19.36 10.12
N LEU A 10 23.18 -19.89 9.41
CA LEU A 10 23.35 -21.08 8.61
C LEU A 10 24.36 -20.84 7.47
N LYS A 11 25.29 -21.79 7.31
CA LYS A 11 26.23 -21.79 6.18
C LYS A 11 25.48 -21.86 4.86
N GLU A 12 24.50 -22.75 4.79
CA GLU A 12 23.63 -22.96 3.63
C GLU A 12 22.17 -22.73 4.01
N GLN A 13 21.46 -21.99 3.17
CA GLN A 13 20.02 -21.73 3.31
C GLN A 13 19.33 -22.30 2.07
N THR A 14 18.52 -23.35 2.25
CA THR A 14 17.67 -23.86 1.16
C THR A 14 16.36 -23.06 1.10
N PRO A 15 15.68 -23.01 -0.07
CA PRO A 15 14.38 -22.37 -0.18
C PRO A 15 13.35 -22.87 0.83
N GLU A 16 13.36 -24.18 1.13
CA GLU A 16 12.43 -24.82 2.07
C GLU A 16 12.65 -24.34 3.51
N ILE A 17 13.92 -24.21 3.93
CA ILE A 17 14.27 -23.71 5.27
C ILE A 17 13.86 -22.24 5.39
N CYS A 18 14.16 -21.43 4.37
CA CYS A 18 13.76 -20.02 4.34
C CYS A 18 12.23 -19.85 4.37
N MET A 19 11.52 -20.63 3.56
CA MET A 19 10.06 -20.63 3.51
C MET A 19 9.45 -21.03 4.86
N ALA A 20 9.91 -22.13 5.46
CA ALA A 20 9.42 -22.58 6.76
C ALA A 20 9.68 -21.55 7.87
N ALA A 21 10.79 -20.83 7.83
CA ALA A 21 11.10 -19.77 8.78
C ALA A 21 10.19 -18.56 8.60
N VAL A 22 9.99 -18.10 7.36
CA VAL A 22 9.10 -16.96 7.03
C VAL A 22 7.64 -17.27 7.38
N GLN A 23 7.18 -18.50 7.11
CA GLN A 23 5.83 -18.95 7.47
C GLN A 23 5.60 -18.99 8.98
N GLN A 24 6.65 -19.20 9.79
CA GLN A 24 6.57 -19.09 11.25
C GLN A 24 6.64 -17.64 11.71
N ASN A 25 7.51 -16.82 11.11
CA ASN A 25 7.63 -15.40 11.41
C ASN A 25 8.17 -14.63 10.20
N TRP A 26 7.38 -13.69 9.69
CA TRP A 26 7.67 -12.82 8.55
C TRP A 26 8.98 -12.05 8.72
N TRP A 27 9.36 -11.71 9.96
CA TRP A 27 10.61 -11.02 10.27
C TRP A 27 11.85 -11.86 9.92
N ALA A 28 11.70 -13.19 9.81
CA ALA A 28 12.77 -14.07 9.36
C ALA A 28 13.27 -13.71 7.94
N LEU A 29 12.46 -13.04 7.12
CA LEU A 29 12.87 -12.54 5.80
C LEU A 29 14.14 -11.68 5.88
N LYS A 30 14.31 -10.90 6.95
CA LYS A 30 15.49 -10.08 7.20
C LYS A 30 16.81 -10.88 7.22
N TYR A 31 16.74 -12.17 7.52
CA TYR A 31 17.90 -13.07 7.62
C TYR A 31 18.07 -14.00 6.42
N VAL A 32 17.18 -13.94 5.43
CA VAL A 32 17.27 -14.70 4.18
C VAL A 32 18.30 -14.03 3.26
N LYS A 33 19.39 -14.74 2.94
CA LYS A 33 20.51 -14.21 2.12
C LYS A 33 20.17 -14.06 0.65
N LYS A 34 19.28 -14.92 0.14
CA LYS A 34 18.81 -14.89 -1.24
C LYS A 34 17.29 -14.95 -1.23
N GLN A 35 16.68 -13.78 -1.42
CA GLN A 35 15.24 -13.66 -1.46
C GLN A 35 14.71 -14.08 -2.83
N THR A 36 13.68 -14.93 -2.85
CA THR A 36 12.90 -15.23 -4.06
C THR A 36 11.53 -14.54 -3.96
N PRO A 37 10.86 -14.27 -5.09
CA PRO A 37 9.51 -13.69 -5.08
C PRO A 37 8.55 -14.45 -4.16
N GLU A 38 8.59 -15.79 -4.18
CA GLU A 38 7.70 -16.64 -3.39
C GLU A 38 7.93 -16.47 -1.88
N ILE A 39 9.19 -16.41 -1.45
CA ILE A 39 9.55 -16.19 -0.03
C ILE A 39 9.13 -14.78 0.41
N CYS A 40 9.36 -13.77 -0.43
CA CYS A 40 8.94 -12.40 -0.16
C CYS A 40 7.42 -12.27 -0.07
N VAL A 41 6.69 -12.85 -1.03
CA VAL A 41 5.22 -12.87 -1.06
C VAL A 41 4.68 -13.55 0.20
N ALA A 42 5.22 -14.71 0.59
CA ALA A 42 4.83 -15.38 1.83
C ALA A 42 5.03 -14.49 3.07
N ALA A 43 6.13 -13.74 3.14
CA ALA A 43 6.40 -12.83 4.25
C ALA A 43 5.40 -11.67 4.30
N VAL A 44 5.14 -11.00 3.17
CA VAL A 44 4.23 -9.84 3.13
C VAL A 44 2.77 -10.26 3.29
N GLN A 45 2.39 -11.46 2.85
CA GLN A 45 1.06 -12.02 3.11
C GLN A 45 0.84 -12.32 4.58
N GLN A 46 1.88 -12.70 5.33
CA GLN A 46 1.77 -12.82 6.77
C GLN A 46 1.73 -11.44 7.47
N ASN A 47 2.55 -10.49 7.03
CA ASN A 47 2.52 -9.11 7.52
C ASN A 47 3.13 -8.15 6.49
N TRP A 48 2.33 -7.18 6.04
CA TRP A 48 2.74 -6.18 5.05
C TRP A 48 4.01 -5.43 5.43
N ARG A 49 4.29 -5.30 6.74
CA ARG A 49 5.52 -4.66 7.24
C ARG A 49 6.80 -5.39 6.80
N ALA A 50 6.71 -6.64 6.39
CA ALA A 50 7.80 -7.40 5.78
C ALA A 50 8.36 -6.73 4.53
N LEU A 51 7.60 -5.85 3.86
CA LEU A 51 8.06 -5.08 2.71
C LEU A 51 9.34 -4.28 3.01
N LYS A 52 9.54 -3.86 4.27
CA LYS A 52 10.76 -3.16 4.72
C LYS A 52 12.01 -4.05 4.67
N CYS A 53 11.85 -5.36 4.64
CA CYS A 53 12.92 -6.35 4.55
C CYS A 53 13.09 -6.90 3.12
N VAL A 54 12.18 -6.57 2.20
CA VAL A 54 12.28 -6.98 0.79
C VAL A 54 13.35 -6.15 0.10
N GLU A 55 14.34 -6.81 -0.48
CA GLU A 55 15.43 -6.15 -1.23
C GLU A 55 14.88 -5.54 -2.54
N GLU A 56 14.25 -6.39 -3.35
CA GLU A 56 13.67 -6.05 -4.65
C GLU A 56 12.15 -6.12 -4.61
N GLN A 57 11.50 -4.95 -4.71
CA GLN A 57 10.05 -4.83 -4.67
C GLN A 57 9.46 -5.04 -6.07
N THR A 58 8.98 -6.24 -6.36
CA THR A 58 8.26 -6.52 -7.61
C THR A 58 6.81 -5.99 -7.55
N PRO A 59 6.15 -5.74 -8.70
CA PRO A 59 4.74 -5.35 -8.72
C PRO A 59 3.82 -6.33 -7.98
N GLU A 60 4.11 -7.64 -8.07
CA GLU A 60 3.35 -8.68 -7.35
C GLU A 60 3.47 -8.54 -5.83
N ILE A 61 4.67 -8.35 -5.30
CA ILE A 61 4.91 -8.13 -3.86
C ILE A 61 4.21 -6.85 -3.40
N CYS A 62 4.35 -5.77 -4.15
CA CYS A 62 3.69 -4.49 -3.84
C CYS A 62 2.16 -4.62 -3.86
N MET A 63 1.61 -5.35 -4.82
CA MET A 63 0.17 -5.60 -4.91
C MET A 63 -0.33 -6.37 -3.68
N ALA A 64 0.35 -7.44 -3.28
CA ALA A 64 -0.01 -8.20 -2.07
C ALA A 64 0.03 -7.32 -0.81
N VAL A 65 1.00 -6.41 -0.72
CA VAL A 65 1.13 -5.45 0.39
C VAL A 65 -0.05 -4.48 0.46
N VAL A 66 -0.37 -3.80 -0.65
CA VAL A 66 -1.42 -2.77 -0.64
C VAL A 66 -2.83 -3.36 -0.53
N GLN A 67 -3.03 -4.59 -1.02
CA GLN A 67 -4.28 -5.33 -0.83
C GLN A 67 -4.47 -5.73 0.65
N GLN A 68 -3.39 -6.00 1.39
CA GLN A 68 -3.47 -6.24 2.83
C GLN A 68 -3.66 -4.94 3.62
N ASN A 69 -2.98 -3.85 3.25
CA ASN A 69 -3.13 -2.54 3.87
C ASN A 69 -2.84 -1.41 2.87
N GLY A 70 -3.86 -0.63 2.49
CA GLY A 70 -3.72 0.46 1.53
C GLY A 70 -2.71 1.54 1.97
N HIS A 71 -2.60 1.82 3.27
CA HIS A 71 -1.58 2.77 3.78
C HIS A 71 -0.15 2.31 3.54
N ALA A 72 0.08 1.01 3.35
CA ALA A 72 1.42 0.49 3.07
C ALA A 72 1.99 1.00 1.74
N LEU A 73 1.17 1.64 0.88
CA LEU A 73 1.61 2.37 -0.30
C LEU A 73 2.72 3.39 0.00
N GLU A 74 2.76 3.94 1.22
CA GLU A 74 3.85 4.80 1.71
C GLU A 74 5.25 4.16 1.54
N TYR A 75 5.34 2.83 1.69
CA TYR A 75 6.59 2.07 1.64
C TYR A 75 6.90 1.45 0.29
N VAL A 76 6.00 1.62 -0.69
CA VAL A 76 6.21 1.17 -2.07
C VAL A 76 7.15 2.15 -2.78
N LYS A 77 8.30 1.64 -3.22
CA LYS A 77 9.33 2.44 -3.91
C LYS A 77 8.80 2.94 -5.26
N GLU A 78 8.37 2.00 -6.11
CA GLU A 78 7.83 2.26 -7.43
C GLU A 78 6.31 2.06 -7.46
N GLN A 79 5.57 3.17 -7.60
CA GLN A 79 4.12 3.18 -7.60
C GLN A 79 3.60 3.21 -9.04
N THR A 80 2.94 2.13 -9.48
CA THR A 80 2.18 2.12 -10.73
C THR A 80 0.73 2.56 -10.49
N PRO A 81 0.00 3.03 -11.53
CA PRO A 81 -1.41 3.36 -11.40
C PRO A 81 -2.25 2.22 -10.80
N GLU A 82 -1.95 0.96 -11.16
CA GLU A 82 -2.66 -0.22 -10.67
C GLU A 82 -2.42 -0.45 -9.17
N ILE A 83 -1.18 -0.30 -8.69
CA ILE A 83 -0.85 -0.41 -7.26
C ILE A 83 -1.51 0.73 -6.48
N CYS A 84 -1.45 1.96 -6.99
CA CYS A 84 -2.13 3.10 -6.38
C CYS A 84 -3.64 2.89 -6.31
N MET A 85 -4.25 2.43 -7.40
CA MET A 85 -5.67 2.14 -7.48
C MET A 85 -6.08 1.07 -6.46
N ALA A 86 -5.35 -0.04 -6.40
CA ALA A 86 -5.59 -1.09 -5.43
C ALA A 86 -5.48 -0.57 -3.98
N ALA A 87 -4.48 0.27 -3.70
CA ALA A 87 -4.29 0.87 -2.37
C ALA A 87 -5.46 1.78 -1.97
N VAL A 88 -5.92 2.67 -2.86
CA VAL A 88 -7.03 3.60 -2.55
C VAL A 88 -8.38 2.88 -2.49
N GLN A 89 -8.58 1.83 -3.29
CA GLN A 89 -9.77 0.99 -3.21
C GLN A 89 -9.82 0.21 -1.90
N GLN A 90 -8.66 -0.22 -1.39
CA GLN A 90 -8.55 -0.88 -0.09
C GLN A 90 -8.80 0.11 1.06
N ASN A 91 -8.21 1.30 0.99
CA ASN A 91 -8.40 2.37 1.96
C ASN A 91 -8.15 3.75 1.32
N TRP A 92 -9.19 4.58 1.28
CA TRP A 92 -9.18 5.93 0.72
C TRP A 92 -8.09 6.83 1.30
N TRP A 93 -7.69 6.63 2.56
CA TRP A 93 -6.59 7.40 3.15
C TRP A 93 -5.25 7.16 2.45
N ALA A 94 -5.09 6.06 1.72
CA ALA A 94 -3.88 5.79 0.93
C ALA A 94 -3.63 6.87 -0.14
N LEU A 95 -4.66 7.64 -0.54
CA LEU A 95 -4.52 8.73 -1.51
C LEU A 95 -3.42 9.73 -1.11
N GLN A 96 -3.23 9.97 0.19
CA GLN A 96 -2.20 10.87 0.71
C GLN A 96 -0.77 10.43 0.35
N HIS A 97 -0.57 9.12 0.11
CA HIS A 97 0.73 8.53 -0.24
C HIS A 97 0.91 8.33 -1.75
N VAL A 98 -0.11 8.63 -2.57
CA VAL A 98 -0.02 8.53 -4.03
C VAL A 98 0.88 9.65 -4.57
N LYS A 99 2.03 9.26 -5.14
CA LYS A 99 3.01 10.19 -5.71
C LYS A 99 2.45 10.93 -6.92
N LYS A 100 1.86 10.19 -7.86
CA LYS A 100 1.24 10.70 -9.09
C LYS A 100 -0.26 10.39 -9.07
N GLN A 101 -1.07 11.40 -8.77
CA GLN A 101 -2.52 11.27 -8.74
C GLN A 101 -3.09 11.44 -10.16
N THR A 102 -4.04 10.61 -10.53
CA THR A 102 -4.89 10.79 -11.72
C THR A 102 -6.33 11.07 -11.29
N PRO A 103 -7.17 11.66 -12.16
CA PRO A 103 -8.58 11.86 -11.85
C PRO A 103 -9.29 10.58 -11.39
N GLU A 104 -8.98 9.44 -12.00
CA GLU A 104 -9.57 8.14 -11.68
C GLU A 104 -9.20 7.67 -10.26
N ILE A 105 -7.92 7.81 -9.87
CA ILE A 105 -7.45 7.45 -8.53
C ILE A 105 -8.09 8.36 -7.47
N CYS A 106 -8.15 9.67 -7.74
CA CYS A 106 -8.80 10.63 -6.86
C CYS A 106 -10.30 10.34 -6.72
N MET A 107 -11.00 10.09 -7.83
CA MET A 107 -12.41 9.71 -7.85
C MET A 107 -12.66 8.45 -7.04
N ALA A 108 -11.86 7.40 -7.22
CA ALA A 108 -12.01 6.16 -6.46
C ALA A 108 -11.93 6.41 -4.94
N ALA A 109 -10.99 7.24 -4.49
CA ALA A 109 -10.86 7.59 -3.08
C ALA A 109 -12.04 8.44 -2.57
N VAL A 110 -12.45 9.50 -3.28
CA VAL A 110 -13.56 10.36 -2.83
C VAL A 110 -14.91 9.64 -2.87
N GLN A 111 -15.10 8.71 -3.81
CA GLN A 111 -16.31 7.88 -3.88
C GLN A 111 -16.44 6.94 -2.67
N GLN A 112 -15.30 6.49 -2.12
CA GLN A 112 -15.27 5.70 -0.89
C GLN A 112 -15.49 6.58 0.34
N ASN A 113 -14.85 7.76 0.42
CA ASN A 113 -15.07 8.73 1.49
C ASN A 113 -14.74 10.15 1.00
N GLY A 114 -15.68 11.09 1.11
CA GLY A 114 -15.52 12.47 0.64
C GLY A 114 -14.42 13.24 1.36
N LEU A 115 -14.03 12.82 2.58
CA LEU A 115 -12.86 13.39 3.28
C LEU A 115 -11.55 13.14 2.51
N ALA A 116 -11.51 12.20 1.55
CA ALA A 116 -10.35 12.04 0.69
C ALA A 116 -10.01 13.31 -0.12
N LEU A 117 -10.97 14.24 -0.28
CA LEU A 117 -10.74 15.53 -0.93
C LEU A 117 -9.59 16.31 -0.31
N PHE A 118 -9.36 16.20 1.01
CA PHE A 118 -8.24 16.85 1.69
C PHE A 118 -6.86 16.42 1.17
N PHE A 119 -6.77 15.26 0.51
CA PHE A 119 -5.53 14.72 -0.04
C PHE A 119 -5.43 14.86 -1.57
N VAL A 120 -6.47 15.38 -2.24
CA VAL A 120 -6.44 15.63 -3.68
C VAL A 120 -5.58 16.86 -3.97
N LYS A 121 -4.50 16.69 -4.74
CA LYS A 121 -3.55 17.78 -5.05
C LYS A 121 -4.17 18.82 -6.00
N GLU A 122 -4.96 18.36 -6.96
CA GLU A 122 -5.61 19.18 -7.98
C GLU A 122 -7.11 18.85 -8.04
N PRO A 123 -7.93 19.43 -7.13
CA PRO A 123 -9.35 19.13 -7.07
C PRO A 123 -10.10 19.77 -8.25
N THR A 124 -10.77 18.95 -9.05
CA THR A 124 -11.69 19.41 -10.10
C THR A 124 -13.09 19.66 -9.54
N PRO A 125 -13.94 20.44 -10.22
CA PRO A 125 -15.33 20.60 -9.81
C PRO A 125 -16.06 19.27 -9.64
N GLU A 126 -15.87 18.33 -10.57
CA GLU A 126 -16.48 16.99 -10.50
C GLU A 126 -16.07 16.22 -9.23
N ILE A 127 -14.78 16.19 -8.89
CA ILE A 127 -14.28 15.55 -7.67
C ILE A 127 -14.88 16.21 -6.42
N CYS A 128 -14.98 17.54 -6.41
CA CYS A 128 -15.59 18.29 -5.30
C CYS A 128 -17.08 17.97 -5.13
N ILE A 129 -17.86 17.88 -6.21
CA ILE A 129 -19.30 17.51 -6.15
C ILE A 129 -19.44 16.13 -5.52
N ILE A 130 -18.67 15.15 -6.00
CA ILE A 130 -18.71 13.78 -5.50
C ILE A 130 -18.31 13.75 -4.02
N ALA A 131 -17.25 14.47 -3.63
CA ALA A 131 -16.80 14.54 -2.25
C ALA A 131 -17.86 15.12 -1.32
N ILE A 132 -18.51 16.23 -1.70
CA ILE A 132 -19.60 16.84 -0.92
C ILE A 132 -20.81 15.91 -0.84
N ALA A 133 -21.14 15.19 -1.92
CA ALA A 133 -22.23 14.22 -1.91
C ALA A 133 -21.96 13.05 -0.95
N LYS A 134 -20.69 12.66 -0.76
CA LYS A 134 -20.28 11.60 0.17
C LYS A 134 -20.16 12.09 1.61
N ASN A 135 -19.65 13.30 1.80
CA ASN A 135 -19.41 13.93 3.10
C ASN A 135 -19.77 15.42 3.00
N PRO A 136 -21.04 15.81 3.27
CA PRO A 136 -21.52 17.18 3.11
C PRO A 136 -20.73 18.23 3.90
N GLU A 137 -20.16 17.86 5.03
CA GLU A 137 -19.30 18.69 5.87
C GLU A 137 -18.03 19.17 5.15
N VAL A 138 -17.58 18.42 4.13
CA VAL A 138 -16.40 18.81 3.32
C VAL A 138 -16.64 20.11 2.57
N LYS A 139 -17.90 20.48 2.31
CA LYS A 139 -18.31 21.71 1.62
C LYS A 139 -17.67 22.98 2.21
N GLU A 140 -17.52 23.05 3.53
CA GLU A 140 -16.92 24.22 4.21
C GLU A 140 -15.43 24.42 3.84
N PHE A 141 -14.77 23.37 3.35
CA PHE A 141 -13.35 23.36 3.03
C PHE A 141 -13.07 23.47 1.53
N VAL A 142 -14.12 23.41 0.70
CA VAL A 142 -13.97 23.55 -0.75
C VAL A 142 -13.82 25.03 -1.11
N LYS A 143 -12.69 25.37 -1.76
CA LYS A 143 -12.42 26.75 -2.22
C LYS A 143 -13.41 27.24 -3.28
N PHE A 144 -14.00 26.32 -4.03
CA PHE A 144 -15.02 26.58 -5.03
C PHE A 144 -16.40 26.56 -4.39
N LYS A 145 -17.12 27.67 -4.52
CA LYS A 145 -18.51 27.71 -4.02
C LYS A 145 -19.40 26.92 -4.98
N PRO A 146 -20.37 26.13 -4.47
CA PRO A 146 -21.30 25.40 -5.32
C PRO A 146 -22.11 26.31 -6.26
N GLU A 147 -22.25 27.60 -5.95
CA GLU A 147 -22.89 28.57 -6.85
C GLU A 147 -22.10 28.83 -8.15
N GLN A 148 -20.86 28.33 -8.25
CA GLN A 148 -19.96 28.46 -9.40
C GLN A 148 -19.71 27.12 -10.12
N MET A 149 -20.49 26.08 -9.78
CA MET A 149 -20.39 24.71 -10.28
C MET A 149 -21.68 24.31 -10.99
#